data_AF-A0A3E1R061-F1
#
_entry.id   AF-A0A3E1R061-F1
#
_cell.length_a   1.000
_cell.length_b   1.000
_cell.length_c   1.000
_cell.angle_alpha   90.00
_cell.angle_beta   90.00
_cell.angle_gamma   90.00
#
_symmetry.space_group_name_H-M   'P 1'
#
loop_
_entity.id
_entity.type
_entity.pdbx_description
1 polymer ?
#
loop_
_entity_poly.entity_id
_entity_poly.type
_entity_poly.pdbx_seq_one_letter_code
_entity_poly.pdbx_strand_id
1 'polypeptide(L)'
;MTKFNLEQALQGAPVRLNNGFKAYIFADVSLLAINEPYPLIGGYAYSISSFYDNQEHQRFEECRWAKDGKCDRLSALGSIAGMWED
;
A
#
# COMPACT_ATOMS: atom_id res chain seq x y z
N MET A 1 -8.72 11.03 9.93
CA MET A 1 -7.96 10.60 8.74
C MET A 1 -6.95 11.67 8.37
N THR A 2 -5.72 11.41 8.75
CA THR A 2 -4.58 12.28 8.53
C THR A 2 -4.18 12.23 7.05
N LYS A 3 -3.90 13.39 6.46
CA LYS A 3 -3.51 13.51 5.05
C LYS A 3 -2.24 12.70 4.78
N PHE A 4 -2.16 12.06 3.61
CA PHE A 4 -0.97 11.33 3.19
C PHE A 4 0.28 12.22 3.22
N ASN A 5 1.33 11.72 3.87
CA ASN A 5 2.66 12.31 3.94
C ASN A 5 3.70 11.29 3.46
N LEU A 6 4.26 11.53 2.28
CA LEU A 6 5.23 10.64 1.65
C LEU A 6 6.53 10.51 2.45
N GLU A 7 7.03 11.59 3.04
CA GLU A 7 8.28 11.59 3.79
C GLU A 7 8.17 10.68 5.02
N GLN A 8 7.09 10.83 5.79
CA GLN A 8 6.83 9.96 6.93
C GLN A 8 6.67 8.50 6.51
N ALA A 9 5.95 8.25 5.41
CA ALA A 9 5.72 6.90 4.92
C ALA A 9 7.02 6.22 4.47
N LEU A 10 7.92 6.95 3.81
CA LEU A 10 9.25 6.45 3.43
C LEU A 10 10.17 6.21 4.65
N GLN A 11 9.90 6.86 5.79
CA GLN A 11 10.55 6.58 7.07
C GLN A 11 9.94 5.35 7.79
N GLY A 12 8.98 4.67 7.16
CA GLY A 12 8.35 3.46 7.68
C GLY A 12 7.03 3.69 8.41
N ALA A 13 6.51 4.93 8.44
CA ALA A 13 5.19 5.18 9.02
C ALA A 13 4.10 4.51 8.17
N PRO A 14 3.14 3.80 8.79
CA PRO A 14 2.09 3.11 8.06
C PRO A 14 1.11 4.08 7.39
N VAL A 15 0.55 3.64 6.26
CA VAL A 15 -0.50 4.36 5.52
C VAL A 15 -1.80 3.58 5.55
N ARG A 16 -2.91 4.29 5.38
CA ARG A 16 -4.25 3.71 5.23
C ARG A 16 -4.65 3.71 3.77
N LEU A 17 -5.08 2.57 3.26
CA LEU A 17 -5.62 2.43 1.91
C LEU A 17 -7.13 2.73 1.87
N ASN A 18 -7.65 3.05 0.69
CA ASN A 18 -9.09 3.29 0.48
C ASN A 18 -9.96 2.09 0.83
N ASN A 19 -9.43 0.87 0.68
CA ASN A 19 -10.09 -0.37 1.12
C ASN A 19 -10.01 -0.60 2.66
N GLY A 20 -9.41 0.32 3.41
CA GLY A 20 -9.33 0.27 4.87
C GLY A 20 -8.13 -0.48 5.44
N PHE A 21 -7.30 -1.14 4.61
CA PHE A 21 -6.13 -1.87 5.08
C PHE A 21 -4.97 -0.94 5.48
N LYS A 22 -4.17 -1.41 6.45
CA LYS A 22 -2.89 -0.83 6.85
C LYS A 22 -1.81 -1.32 5.89
N ALA A 23 -1.11 -0.41 5.24
CA ALA A 23 -0.05 -0.71 4.29
C ALA A 23 1.25 0.00 4.65
N TYR A 24 2.34 -0.43 4.05
CA TYR A 24 3.67 0.14 4.21
C TYR A 24 4.32 0.37 2.86
N ILE A 25 5.09 1.45 2.73
CA ILE A 25 5.96 1.71 1.59
C ILE A 25 7.36 1.23 1.98
N PHE A 26 7.98 0.42 1.13
CA PHE A 26 9.30 -0.17 1.35
C PHE A 26 10.41 0.54 0.57
N ALA A 27 10.10 1.08 -0.61
CA ALA A 27 11.09 1.71 -1.47
C ALA A 27 10.47 2.78 -2.39
N ASP A 28 11.27 3.80 -2.73
CA ASP A 28 11.06 4.68 -3.89
C ASP A 28 12.14 4.37 -4.93
N VAL A 29 11.75 3.81 -6.08
CA VAL A 29 12.68 3.44 -7.16
C VAL A 29 12.83 4.51 -8.24
N SER A 30 12.37 5.74 -8.02
CA SER A 30 12.42 6.83 -9.01
C SER A 30 13.82 7.10 -9.59
N LEU A 31 14.88 6.84 -8.81
CA LEU A 31 16.27 7.03 -9.24
C LEU A 31 16.81 5.87 -10.09
N LEU A 32 16.21 4.68 -9.98
CA LEU A 32 16.61 3.47 -10.72
C LEU A 32 15.77 3.29 -11.99
N ALA A 33 14.46 3.52 -11.87
CA ALA A 33 13.48 3.41 -12.95
C ALA A 33 12.96 4.81 -13.30
N ILE A 34 13.77 5.58 -14.02
CA ILE A 34 13.43 6.94 -14.43
C ILE A 34 12.13 6.90 -15.28
N ASN A 35 11.21 7.81 -14.98
CA ASN A 35 9.88 7.91 -15.61
C ASN A 35 8.88 6.78 -15.29
N GLU A 36 9.16 5.92 -14.30
CA GLU A 36 8.16 5.00 -13.78
C GLU A 36 6.97 5.79 -13.15
N PRO A 37 5.73 5.65 -13.67
CA PRO A 37 4.57 6.36 -13.12
C PRO A 37 4.22 5.96 -11.68
N TYR A 38 4.54 4.73 -11.26
CA TYR A 38 4.26 4.22 -9.92
C TYR A 38 5.56 3.76 -9.22
N PRO A 39 6.45 4.70 -8.84
CA PRO A 39 7.78 4.38 -8.37
C PRO A 39 7.83 3.95 -6.89
N LEU A 40 6.75 4.12 -6.13
CA LEU A 40 6.69 3.66 -4.76
C LEU A 40 6.28 2.19 -4.73
N ILE A 41 7.05 1.37 -4.02
CA ILE A 41 6.81 -0.06 -3.87
C ILE A 41 6.47 -0.36 -2.41
N GLY A 42 5.44 -1.16 -2.18
CA GLY A 42 5.10 -1.63 -0.85
C GLY A 42 3.99 -2.68 -0.85
N GLY A 43 3.21 -2.73 0.21
CA GLY A 43 2.08 -3.64 0.28
C GLY A 43 1.39 -3.72 1.63
N TYR A 44 0.42 -4.60 1.73
CA TYR A 44 -0.35 -4.84 2.95
C TYR A 44 -0.62 -6.33 3.16
N ALA A 45 -0.72 -6.72 4.44
CA ALA A 45 -1.11 -8.06 4.81
C ALA A 45 -2.62 -8.15 4.99
N TYR A 46 -3.19 -9.30 4.66
CA TYR A 46 -4.60 -9.62 4.89
C TYR A 46 -4.77 -11.11 5.12
N SER A 47 -5.83 -11.46 5.83
CA SER A 47 -6.15 -12.85 6.15
C SER A 47 -7.30 -13.32 5.26
N ILE A 48 -7.20 -14.54 4.75
CA ILE A 48 -8.27 -15.19 3.99
C ILE A 48 -8.67 -16.49 4.69
N SER A 49 -9.97 -16.73 4.81
CA SER A 49 -10.49 -18.00 5.28
C SER A 49 -10.77 -18.89 4.07
N SER A 50 -10.16 -20.07 4.03
CA SER A 50 -10.42 -21.07 2.99
C SER A 50 -11.72 -21.80 3.28
N PHE A 51 -12.58 -21.90 2.26
CA PHE A 51 -13.85 -22.63 2.36
C PHE A 51 -13.66 -24.16 2.41
N TYR A 52 -12.51 -24.68 1.99
CA TYR A 52 -12.29 -26.12 1.84
C TYR A 52 -11.83 -26.80 3.13
N ASP A 53 -11.08 -26.08 3.95
CA ASP A 53 -10.45 -26.61 5.17
C ASP A 53 -10.69 -25.72 6.41
N ASN A 54 -11.46 -24.64 6.26
CA ASN A 54 -11.72 -23.63 7.30
C ASN A 54 -10.44 -23.05 7.92
N GLN A 55 -9.31 -23.12 7.23
CA GLN A 55 -8.06 -22.55 7.71
C GLN A 55 -7.94 -21.07 7.34
N GLU A 56 -7.35 -20.30 8.24
CA GLU A 56 -6.99 -18.92 8.00
C GLU A 56 -5.57 -18.86 7.44
N HIS A 57 -5.43 -18.26 6.26
CA HIS A 57 -4.13 -18.04 5.63
C HIS A 57 -3.80 -16.55 5.66
N GLN A 58 -2.58 -16.25 6.10
CA GLN A 58 -2.02 -14.91 5.93
C GLN A 58 -1.49 -14.76 4.51
N ARG A 59 -1.88 -13.67 3.87
CA ARG A 59 -1.45 -13.26 2.54
C ARG A 59 -0.85 -11.86 2.60
N PHE A 60 0.02 -11.60 1.65
CA PHE A 60 0.61 -10.30 1.45
C PHE A 60 0.33 -9.85 0.03
N GLU A 61 -0.23 -8.66 -0.13
CA GLU A 61 -0.49 -8.04 -1.42
C GLU A 61 0.59 -7.01 -1.72
N GLU A 62 1.33 -7.23 -2.81
CA GLU A 62 2.27 -6.24 -3.33
C GLU A 62 1.52 -5.13 -4.07
N CYS A 63 1.93 -3.89 -3.81
CA CYS A 63 1.32 -2.68 -4.36
C CYS A 63 2.38 -1.72 -4.89
N ARG A 64 2.00 -0.98 -5.93
CA ARG A 64 2.77 0.14 -6.45
C ARG A 64 1.93 1.42 -6.44
N TRP A 65 2.56 2.53 -6.11
CA TRP A 65 1.91 3.84 -6.06
C TRP A 65 2.71 4.94 -6.74
N ALA A 66 1.99 5.92 -7.27
CA ALA A 66 2.52 7.22 -7.65
C ALA A 66 2.90 8.00 -6.38
N LYS A 67 3.71 9.05 -6.53
CA LYS A 67 4.13 9.88 -5.38
C LYS A 67 3.00 10.62 -4.67
N ASP A 68 1.83 10.72 -5.30
CA ASP A 68 0.61 11.26 -4.71
C ASP A 68 -0.28 10.17 -4.06
N GLY A 69 0.15 8.91 -4.05
CA GLY A 69 -0.55 7.79 -3.41
C GLY A 69 -1.55 7.05 -4.30
N LYS A 70 -1.68 7.41 -5.58
CA LYS A 70 -2.55 6.67 -6.51
C LYS A 70 -1.94 5.31 -6.86
N CYS A 71 -2.76 4.27 -6.80
CA CYS A 71 -2.36 2.90 -7.15
C CYS A 71 -2.42 2.66 -8.67
N ASP A 72 -1.58 1.75 -9.17
CA ASP A 72 -1.52 1.33 -10.58
C ASP A 72 -2.73 0.49 -11.04
N ARG A 73 -3.58 0.05 -10.12
CA ARG A 73 -4.72 -0.85 -10.39
C ARG A 73 -6.01 -0.11 -10.76
N LEU A 74 -6.84 -0.77 -11.59
CA LEU A 74 -8.12 -0.28 -12.13
C LEU A 74 -9.15 0.16 -11.07
N SER A 75 -9.11 -0.41 -9.87
CA SER A 75 -9.93 0.05 -8.76
C SER A 75 -9.08 0.87 -7.79
N ALA A 76 -9.42 2.16 -7.63
CA ALA A 76 -8.71 3.07 -6.73
C ALA A 76 -8.73 2.64 -5.24
N LEU A 77 -9.32 1.48 -4.92
CA LEU A 77 -9.37 0.85 -3.61
C LEU A 77 -7.98 0.59 -3.02
N GLY A 78 -6.99 0.30 -3.87
CA GLY A 78 -5.59 0.14 -3.45
C GLY A 78 -4.85 1.47 -3.26
N SER A 79 -5.45 2.62 -3.58
CA SER A 79 -4.79 3.91 -3.41
C SER A 79 -4.70 4.31 -1.94
N ILE A 80 -3.67 5.08 -1.61
CA ILE A 80 -3.45 5.60 -0.26
C ILE A 80 -4.47 6.69 0.00
N ALA A 81 -5.29 6.48 1.04
CA ALA A 81 -6.26 7.45 1.51
C ALA A 81 -5.59 8.51 2.42
N GLY A 82 -4.65 8.08 3.26
CA GLY A 82 -3.99 8.93 4.24
C GLY A 82 -2.95 8.18 5.07
N MET A 83 -2.44 8.83 6.13
CA MET A 83 -1.62 8.13 7.12
C MET A 83 -2.50 7.22 7.99
N TRP A 84 -1.93 6.13 8.50
CA TRP A 84 -2.60 5.30 9.50
C TRP A 84 -2.63 6.02 10.85
N GLU A 85 -3.80 6.02 11.50
CA GLU A 85 -4.00 6.52 12.86
C GLU A 85 -4.22 5.29 13.74
N ASP A 86 -3.52 5.21 14.88
CA ASP A 86 -3.69 4.14 15.87
C ASP A 86 -5.02 4.26 16.63
#